data_AF-A0A1F5YD08-F1
#
_entry.id   AF-A0A1F5YD08-F1
#
_cell.length_a   1.000
_cell.length_b   1.000
_cell.length_c   1.000
_cell.angle_alpha   90.00
_cell.angle_beta   90.00
_cell.angle_gamma   90.00
#
_symmetry.space_group_name_H-M   'P 1'
#
loop_
_entity.id
_entity.type
_entity.pdbx_description
1 polymer ?
#
loop_
_entity_poly.entity_id
_entity_poly.type
_entity_poly.pdbx_seq_one_letter_code
_entity_poly.pdbx_strand_id
1 'polypeptide(L)'
;VIFSVHNYFPVPDILLPSQGSGDAFLMTSLEESERRAAVDYTGRSLRIAGELGARFLVVHLGEVECGSMGRELVRIYRETGRSEAFLRARRSLVEERQKKRQAHLDRLYASLETILKTAEELGLVVCVENRFYPHQIPSFDEAGLILNRFEGGPIRYWHDVGHGMVQEHLGLTPHLDWLNRYGMNLAGIHLHDAVGIRDHLAPGRGEISFEEYRPFLNERTAKIVEVHPFVETDDLRSGIDQLRRDLGI
;
A
#
# COMPACT_ATOMS: atom_id res chain seq x y z
N VAL A 1 -0.13 22.83 -1.36
CA VAL A 1 0.30 22.02 -0.20
C VAL A 1 0.50 20.60 -0.70
N ILE A 2 1.63 19.97 -0.39
CA ILE A 2 1.89 18.56 -0.71
C ILE A 2 1.68 17.78 0.59
N PHE A 3 0.76 16.83 0.60
CA PHE A 3 0.42 16.07 1.81
C PHE A 3 1.35 14.88 2.02
N SER A 4 1.57 14.12 0.95
CA SER A 4 2.41 12.94 0.93
C SER A 4 3.22 12.87 -0.36
N VAL A 5 4.28 12.08 -0.31
CA VAL A 5 5.04 11.61 -1.46
C VAL A 5 4.96 10.09 -1.46
N HIS A 6 4.88 9.48 -2.64
CA HIS A 6 4.95 8.03 -2.78
C HIS A 6 6.38 7.62 -3.11
N ASN A 7 6.93 6.62 -2.41
CA ASN A 7 8.20 6.03 -2.78
C ASN A 7 8.08 5.35 -4.15
N TYR A 8 9.06 5.35 -5.05
CA TYR A 8 10.30 6.13 -5.03
C TYR A 8 10.14 7.46 -5.78
N PHE A 9 10.47 8.57 -5.13
CA PHE A 9 10.30 9.89 -5.71
C PHE A 9 11.52 10.81 -5.49
N PRO A 10 12.07 11.39 -6.56
CA PRO A 10 11.77 11.13 -7.97
C PRO A 10 12.13 9.69 -8.35
N VAL A 11 11.76 9.28 -9.55
CA VAL A 11 12.17 7.97 -10.10
C VAL A 11 13.70 7.84 -9.93
N PRO A 12 14.18 6.71 -9.36
CA PRO A 12 15.61 6.43 -9.23
C PRO A 12 16.35 6.65 -10.55
N ASP A 13 17.49 7.31 -10.49
CA ASP A 13 18.27 7.75 -11.65
C ASP A 13 18.86 6.59 -12.48
N ILE A 14 18.95 5.40 -11.89
CA ILE A 14 19.34 4.16 -12.60
C ILE A 14 18.19 3.51 -13.38
N LEU A 15 16.97 4.07 -13.29
CA LEU A 15 15.78 3.59 -13.95
C LEU A 15 15.29 4.61 -15.00
N LEU A 16 14.63 4.09 -16.04
CA LEU A 16 13.89 4.93 -16.96
C LEU A 16 12.63 5.48 -16.27
N PRO A 17 12.12 6.66 -16.65
CA PRO A 17 10.87 7.20 -16.09
C PRO A 17 9.69 6.23 -16.20
N SER A 18 9.62 5.44 -17.28
CA SER A 18 8.59 4.40 -17.50
C SER A 18 8.70 3.20 -16.55
N GLN A 19 9.79 3.09 -15.80
CA GLN A 19 10.02 2.06 -14.78
C GLN A 19 9.76 2.60 -13.36
N GLY A 20 9.26 3.84 -13.23
CA GLY A 20 8.84 4.40 -11.96
C GLY A 20 7.77 3.52 -11.31
N SER A 21 8.06 3.05 -10.11
CA SER A 21 7.17 2.18 -9.32
C SER A 21 7.52 2.30 -7.85
N GLY A 22 6.52 2.16 -6.97
CA GLY A 22 6.78 2.00 -5.54
C GLY A 22 7.43 0.67 -5.16
N ASP A 23 7.41 -0.30 -6.08
CA ASP A 23 8.07 -1.60 -5.94
C ASP A 23 9.38 -1.68 -6.78
N ALA A 24 9.97 -0.55 -7.16
CA ALA A 24 11.19 -0.53 -7.99
C ALA A 24 12.41 -1.19 -7.33
N PHE A 25 12.49 -1.12 -5.99
CA PHE A 25 13.43 -1.86 -5.16
C PHE A 25 12.69 -2.38 -3.93
N LEU A 26 13.01 -3.61 -3.50
CA LEU A 26 12.29 -4.23 -2.40
C LEU A 26 13.08 -4.13 -1.09
N MET A 27 12.48 -3.52 -0.06
CA MET A 27 13.06 -3.49 1.30
C MET A 27 13.17 -4.90 1.91
N THR A 28 12.38 -5.84 1.39
CA THR A 28 12.35 -7.24 1.81
C THR A 28 13.28 -8.15 1.00
N SER A 29 13.96 -7.64 -0.04
CA SER A 29 14.81 -8.48 -0.92
C SER A 29 15.83 -9.27 -0.12
N LEU A 30 16.16 -10.51 -0.50
CA LEU A 30 17.24 -11.27 0.13
C LEU A 30 18.62 -10.88 -0.42
N GLU A 31 18.64 -10.16 -1.55
CA GLU A 31 19.85 -9.60 -2.14
C GLU A 31 20.24 -8.28 -1.46
N GLU A 32 21.47 -8.21 -0.93
CA GLU A 32 21.93 -7.05 -0.17
C GLU A 32 22.02 -5.78 -1.01
N SER A 33 22.49 -5.89 -2.26
CA SER A 33 22.60 -4.77 -3.19
C SER A 33 21.25 -4.12 -3.45
N GLU A 34 20.21 -4.93 -3.66
CA GLU A 34 18.84 -4.45 -3.88
C GLU A 34 18.28 -3.79 -2.62
N ARG A 35 18.42 -4.42 -1.44
CA ARG A 35 17.97 -3.81 -0.18
C ARG A 35 18.67 -2.48 0.10
N ARG A 36 19.97 -2.39 -0.16
CA ARG A 36 20.72 -1.15 0.03
C ARG A 36 20.20 -0.06 -0.89
N ALA A 37 19.96 -0.38 -2.16
CA ALA A 37 19.30 0.55 -3.09
C ALA A 37 17.92 0.98 -2.57
N ALA A 38 17.11 0.04 -2.08
CA ALA A 38 15.80 0.33 -1.50
C ALA A 38 15.89 1.33 -0.33
N VAL A 39 16.84 1.15 0.59
CA VAL A 39 17.06 2.06 1.73
C VAL A 39 17.58 3.43 1.26
N ASP A 40 18.59 3.45 0.39
CA ASP A 40 19.22 4.69 -0.09
C ASP A 40 18.23 5.58 -0.86
N TYR A 41 17.48 5.00 -1.79
CA TYR A 41 16.47 5.73 -2.56
C TYR A 41 15.26 6.13 -1.69
N THR A 42 14.90 5.35 -0.67
CA THR A 42 13.85 5.79 0.29
C THR A 42 14.34 6.98 1.11
N GLY A 43 15.59 6.96 1.55
CA GLY A 43 16.21 8.10 2.23
C GLY A 43 16.24 9.36 1.34
N ARG A 44 16.44 9.20 0.03
CA ARG A 44 16.32 10.31 -0.94
C ARG A 44 14.89 10.81 -1.04
N SER A 45 13.89 9.93 -1.13
CA SER A 45 12.48 10.29 -1.12
C SER A 45 12.09 11.07 0.13
N LEU A 46 12.57 10.64 1.32
CA LEU A 46 12.35 11.36 2.59
C LEU A 46 12.90 12.79 2.56
N ARG A 47 14.14 12.98 2.10
CA ARG A 47 14.77 14.31 2.00
C ARG A 47 13.97 15.23 1.08
N ILE A 48 13.60 14.73 -0.09
CA ILE A 48 12.84 15.50 -1.08
C ILE A 48 11.42 15.78 -0.59
N ALA A 49 10.78 14.83 0.08
CA ALA A 49 9.50 15.06 0.72
C ALA A 49 9.57 16.20 1.75
N GLY A 50 10.64 16.25 2.56
CA GLY A 50 10.91 17.34 3.49
C GLY A 50 11.10 18.69 2.80
N GLU A 51 11.89 18.74 1.71
CA GLU A 51 12.07 19.95 0.89
C GLU A 51 10.76 20.46 0.27
N LEU A 52 9.86 19.54 -0.09
CA LEU A 52 8.54 19.83 -0.63
C LEU A 52 7.51 20.20 0.46
N GLY A 53 7.88 20.13 1.73
CA GLY A 53 7.00 20.38 2.87
C GLY A 53 5.94 19.28 3.07
N ALA A 54 6.14 18.10 2.50
CA ALA A 54 5.29 16.94 2.74
C ALA A 54 5.56 16.36 4.13
N ARG A 55 4.52 15.81 4.75
CA ARG A 55 4.62 15.21 6.08
C ARG A 55 4.79 13.69 6.04
N PHE A 56 4.26 13.07 4.99
CA PHE A 56 4.13 11.62 4.89
C PHE A 56 4.90 11.09 3.68
N LEU A 57 5.60 9.97 3.86
CA LEU A 57 6.13 9.16 2.78
C LEU A 57 5.39 7.82 2.77
N VAL A 58 4.60 7.56 1.73
CA VAL A 58 3.93 6.27 1.55
C VAL A 58 4.93 5.28 0.93
N VAL A 59 5.01 4.07 1.50
CA VAL A 59 5.96 3.05 1.07
C VAL A 59 5.25 1.73 0.78
N HIS A 60 5.63 1.10 -0.32
CA HIS A 60 5.47 -0.35 -0.47
C HIS A 60 6.66 -1.00 0.25
N LEU A 61 6.39 -1.91 1.19
CA LEU A 61 7.46 -2.55 1.97
C LEU A 61 8.17 -3.66 1.20
N GLY A 62 7.59 -4.10 0.09
CA GLY A 62 8.07 -5.18 -0.75
C GLY A 62 7.21 -6.43 -0.63
N GLU A 63 7.82 -7.59 -0.84
CA GLU A 63 7.11 -8.87 -0.94
C GLU A 63 7.93 -10.05 -0.42
N VAL A 64 7.23 -11.17 -0.22
CA VAL A 64 7.82 -12.49 -0.06
C VAL A 64 7.98 -13.12 -1.44
N GLU A 65 9.16 -13.67 -1.74
CA GLU A 65 9.47 -14.19 -3.06
C GLU A 65 8.68 -15.48 -3.39
N CYS A 66 7.54 -15.29 -4.05
CA CYS A 66 6.63 -16.35 -4.49
C CYS A 66 6.53 -16.44 -6.03
N GLY A 67 7.49 -15.88 -6.77
CA GLY A 67 7.52 -15.91 -8.23
C GLY A 67 6.24 -15.33 -8.85
N SER A 68 5.64 -16.03 -9.82
CA SER A 68 4.43 -15.60 -10.51
C SER A 68 3.12 -15.91 -9.76
N MET A 69 3.16 -16.61 -8.62
CA MET A 69 1.98 -17.19 -7.97
C MET A 69 0.90 -16.16 -7.64
N GLY A 70 1.28 -14.94 -7.22
CA GLY A 70 0.32 -13.87 -6.96
C GLY A 70 -0.43 -13.40 -8.20
N ARG A 71 0.29 -13.20 -9.31
CA ARG A 71 -0.31 -12.82 -10.60
C ARG A 71 -1.17 -13.94 -11.16
N GLU A 72 -0.71 -15.19 -11.03
CA GLU A 72 -1.47 -16.36 -11.44
C GLU A 72 -2.77 -16.54 -10.65
N LEU A 73 -2.72 -16.32 -9.33
CA LEU A 73 -3.92 -16.35 -8.49
C LEU A 73 -4.97 -15.35 -8.98
N VAL A 74 -4.54 -14.11 -9.22
CA VAL A 74 -5.40 -13.03 -9.73
C VAL A 74 -5.95 -13.39 -11.11
N ARG A 75 -5.12 -13.94 -12.00
CA ARG A 75 -5.55 -14.41 -13.33
C ARG A 75 -6.62 -15.50 -13.22
N ILE A 76 -6.39 -16.53 -12.40
CA ILE A 76 -7.35 -17.63 -12.19
C ILE A 76 -8.67 -17.10 -11.60
N TYR A 77 -8.60 -16.14 -10.68
CA TYR A 77 -9.81 -15.49 -10.13
C TYR A 77 -10.59 -14.75 -11.21
N ARG A 78 -9.92 -13.97 -12.08
CA ARG A 78 -10.58 -13.27 -13.20
C ARG A 78 -11.29 -14.23 -14.15
N GLU A 79 -10.68 -15.38 -14.41
CA GLU A 79 -11.19 -16.37 -15.36
C GLU A 79 -12.30 -17.25 -14.77
N THR A 80 -12.25 -17.55 -13.47
CA THR A 80 -13.07 -18.63 -12.87
C THR A 80 -13.81 -18.23 -11.59
N GLY A 81 -13.63 -17.01 -11.10
CA GLY A 81 -14.15 -16.57 -9.80
C GLY A 81 -13.59 -17.40 -8.64
N ARG A 82 -14.41 -17.65 -7.61
CA ARG A 82 -14.05 -18.46 -6.43
C ARG A 82 -14.17 -19.97 -6.68
N SER A 83 -13.65 -20.44 -7.81
CA SER A 83 -13.65 -21.86 -8.19
C SER A 83 -12.73 -22.71 -7.32
N GLU A 84 -12.85 -24.04 -7.39
CA GLU A 84 -11.89 -24.96 -6.76
C GLU A 84 -10.45 -24.76 -7.25
N ALA A 85 -10.26 -24.36 -8.51
CA ALA A 85 -8.93 -24.04 -9.04
C ALA A 85 -8.34 -22.80 -8.36
N PHE A 86 -9.16 -21.75 -8.18
CA PHE A 86 -8.78 -20.57 -7.41
C PHE A 86 -8.43 -20.91 -5.96
N LEU A 87 -9.29 -21.69 -5.28
CA LEU A 87 -9.06 -22.07 -3.88
C LEU A 87 -7.77 -22.88 -3.70
N ARG A 88 -7.44 -23.77 -4.66
CA ARG A 88 -6.15 -24.48 -4.68
C ARG A 88 -4.98 -23.52 -4.86
N ALA A 89 -5.03 -22.66 -5.87
CA ALA A 89 -3.96 -21.69 -6.13
C ALA A 89 -3.72 -20.77 -4.92
N ARG A 90 -4.80 -20.33 -4.26
CA ARG A 90 -4.72 -19.51 -3.05
C ARG A 90 -4.04 -20.25 -1.91
N ARG A 91 -4.43 -21.49 -1.63
CA ARG A 91 -3.77 -22.32 -0.59
C ARG A 91 -2.29 -22.48 -0.88
N SER A 92 -1.93 -22.83 -2.12
CA SER A 92 -0.52 -22.99 -2.51
C SER A 92 0.28 -21.71 -2.33
N LEU A 93 -0.27 -20.54 -2.71
CA LEU A 93 0.40 -19.25 -2.50
C LEU A 93 0.60 -18.95 -1.01
N VAL A 94 -0.44 -19.15 -0.20
CA VAL A 94 -0.36 -18.91 1.24
C VAL A 94 0.70 -19.81 1.86
N GLU A 95 0.66 -21.12 1.59
CA GLU A 95 1.63 -22.09 2.11
C GLU A 95 3.07 -21.75 1.71
N GLU A 96 3.30 -21.40 0.44
CA GLU A 96 4.63 -21.05 -0.04
C GLU A 96 5.16 -19.76 0.60
N ARG A 97 4.29 -18.74 0.68
CA ARG A 97 4.59 -17.50 1.40
C ARG A 97 4.94 -17.76 2.86
N GLN A 98 4.19 -18.62 3.55
CA GLN A 98 4.44 -18.92 4.96
C GLN A 98 5.83 -19.51 5.22
N LYS A 99 6.35 -20.36 4.31
CA LYS A 99 7.69 -20.96 4.45
C LYS A 99 8.81 -19.92 4.36
N LYS A 100 8.61 -18.86 3.56
CA LYS A 100 9.63 -17.87 3.22
C LYS A 100 9.52 -16.57 4.02
N ARG A 101 8.33 -16.24 4.53
CA ARG A 101 8.02 -14.91 5.09
C ARG A 101 9.04 -14.41 6.11
N GLN A 102 9.56 -15.29 6.98
CA GLN A 102 10.37 -14.85 8.12
C GLN A 102 11.67 -14.21 7.66
N ALA A 103 12.36 -14.83 6.68
CA ALA A 103 13.61 -14.29 6.16
C ALA A 103 13.42 -12.89 5.56
N HIS A 104 12.32 -12.67 4.84
CA HIS A 104 11.96 -11.38 4.25
C HIS A 104 11.55 -10.35 5.30
N LEU A 105 10.82 -10.74 6.35
CA LEU A 105 10.47 -9.85 7.46
C LEU A 105 11.71 -9.42 8.25
N ASP A 106 12.66 -10.33 8.49
CA ASP A 106 13.92 -9.98 9.17
C ASP A 106 14.71 -8.95 8.37
N ARG A 107 14.73 -9.08 7.04
CA ARG A 107 15.33 -8.09 6.13
C ARG A 107 14.60 -6.75 6.19
N LEU A 108 13.27 -6.77 6.13
CA LEU A 108 12.43 -5.58 6.21
C LEU A 108 12.69 -4.81 7.52
N TYR A 109 12.78 -5.50 8.66
CA TYR A 109 13.04 -4.84 9.93
C TYR A 109 14.38 -4.11 9.94
N ALA A 110 15.44 -4.72 9.41
CA ALA A 110 16.73 -4.05 9.28
C ALA A 110 16.67 -2.81 8.37
N SER A 111 15.94 -2.89 7.24
CA SER A 111 15.73 -1.75 6.35
C SER A 111 14.93 -0.62 7.03
N LEU A 112 13.84 -0.97 7.72
CA LEU A 112 13.02 0.01 8.44
C LEU A 112 13.76 0.67 9.60
N GLU A 113 14.63 -0.03 10.33
CA GLU A 113 15.47 0.58 11.37
C GLU A 113 16.30 1.75 10.82
N THR A 114 16.87 1.60 9.63
CA THR A 114 17.64 2.66 8.98
C THR A 114 16.74 3.78 8.45
N ILE A 115 15.66 3.42 7.75
CA ILE A 115 14.75 4.39 7.12
C ILE A 115 14.04 5.25 8.17
N LEU A 116 13.56 4.65 9.26
CA LEU A 116 12.81 5.36 10.31
C LEU A 116 13.70 6.32 11.09
N LYS A 117 14.99 6.01 11.27
CA LYS A 117 15.95 6.95 11.85
C LYS A 117 16.07 8.21 10.98
N THR A 118 16.20 8.06 9.67
CA THR A 118 16.22 9.20 8.74
C THR A 118 14.90 9.97 8.77
N ALA A 119 13.75 9.27 8.85
CA ALA A 119 12.46 9.93 8.95
C ALA A 119 12.32 10.76 10.25
N GLU A 120 12.81 10.24 11.38
CA GLU A 120 12.82 10.93 12.66
C GLU A 120 13.67 12.20 12.62
N GLU A 121 14.90 12.11 12.08
CA GLU A 121 15.80 13.26 11.92
C GLU A 121 15.20 14.38 11.07
N LEU A 122 14.39 14.01 10.07
CA LEU A 122 13.72 14.97 9.18
C LEU A 122 12.34 15.41 9.70
N GLY A 123 11.80 14.78 10.74
CA GLY A 123 10.45 15.04 11.26
C GLY A 123 9.32 14.58 10.32
N LEU A 124 9.59 13.62 9.43
CA LEU A 124 8.59 13.00 8.55
C LEU A 124 8.06 11.70 9.14
N VAL A 125 6.95 11.22 8.60
CA VAL A 125 6.34 9.93 8.97
C VAL A 125 6.33 8.99 7.77
N VAL A 126 6.83 7.77 7.97
CA VAL A 126 6.74 6.69 6.98
C VAL A 126 5.40 5.99 7.14
N CYS A 127 4.66 5.82 6.05
CA CYS A 127 3.32 5.27 6.07
C CYS A 127 3.28 3.94 5.31
N VAL A 128 2.91 2.89 6.03
CA VAL A 128 2.83 1.51 5.52
C VAL A 128 1.45 1.28 4.93
N GLU A 129 1.41 0.91 3.66
CA GLU A 129 0.17 0.70 2.92
C GLU A 129 -0.24 -0.78 2.87
N ASN A 130 -1.54 -1.09 2.98
CA ASN A 130 -2.04 -2.41 2.61
C ASN A 130 -1.92 -2.64 1.10
N ARG A 131 -1.62 -3.87 0.70
CA ARG A 131 -1.16 -4.17 -0.67
C ARG A 131 -2.18 -4.93 -1.51
N PHE A 132 -2.05 -4.84 -2.82
CA PHE A 132 -2.91 -5.52 -3.78
C PHE A 132 -2.75 -7.05 -3.75
N TYR A 133 -1.52 -7.54 -3.83
CA TYR A 133 -1.26 -8.98 -3.98
C TYR A 133 -1.01 -9.68 -2.63
N PRO A 134 -1.39 -10.96 -2.48
CA PRO A 134 -1.30 -11.64 -1.18
C PRO A 134 0.13 -11.99 -0.74
N HIS A 135 1.09 -12.02 -1.67
CA HIS A 135 2.50 -12.27 -1.37
C HIS A 135 3.25 -11.00 -0.95
N GLN A 136 2.66 -9.82 -1.18
CA GLN A 136 3.24 -8.55 -0.75
C GLN A 136 3.18 -8.41 0.78
N ILE A 137 3.99 -7.50 1.29
CA ILE A 137 4.08 -7.15 2.71
C ILE A 137 3.59 -5.70 2.87
N PRO A 138 2.72 -5.41 3.86
CA PRO A 138 2.23 -6.35 4.87
C PRO A 138 1.03 -7.19 4.43
N SER A 139 0.96 -8.42 4.93
CA SER A 139 -0.34 -9.07 5.17
C SER A 139 -1.04 -8.43 6.37
N PHE A 140 -2.33 -8.73 6.58
CA PHE A 140 -3.10 -8.16 7.71
C PHE A 140 -2.37 -8.30 9.04
N ASP A 141 -1.98 -9.50 9.44
CA ASP A 141 -1.28 -9.71 10.72
C ASP A 141 0.11 -9.05 10.79
N GLU A 142 0.84 -9.03 9.67
CA GLU A 142 2.17 -8.41 9.61
C GLU A 142 2.12 -6.90 9.79
N ALA A 143 1.05 -6.22 9.35
CA ALA A 143 0.88 -4.80 9.62
C ALA A 143 0.89 -4.52 11.12
N GLY A 144 0.22 -5.37 11.90
CA GLY A 144 0.27 -5.30 13.37
C GLY A 144 1.66 -5.55 13.94
N LEU A 145 2.37 -6.56 13.43
CA LEU A 145 3.75 -6.86 13.87
C LEU A 145 4.70 -5.68 13.61
N ILE A 146 4.62 -5.08 12.42
CA ILE A 146 5.47 -3.96 12.00
C ILE A 146 5.17 -2.73 12.85
N LEU A 147 3.89 -2.34 12.97
CA LEU A 147 3.49 -1.15 13.74
C LEU A 147 3.86 -1.29 15.23
N ASN A 148 3.70 -2.49 15.81
CA ASN A 148 4.06 -2.73 17.21
C ASN A 148 5.58 -2.76 17.42
N ARG A 149 6.35 -3.34 16.49
CA ARG A 149 7.83 -3.39 16.62
C ARG A 149 8.43 -1.99 16.67
N PHE A 150 7.86 -1.06 15.91
CA PHE A 150 8.35 0.31 15.78
C PHE A 150 7.43 1.33 16.48
N GLU A 151 6.70 0.88 17.50
CA GLU A 151 5.87 1.74 18.32
C GLU A 151 6.70 2.87 18.95
N GLY A 152 6.15 4.08 18.98
CA GLY A 152 6.86 5.29 19.37
C GLY A 152 7.68 5.94 18.24
N GLY A 153 7.99 5.21 17.17
CA GLY A 153 8.68 5.75 16.00
C GLY A 153 7.78 6.50 15.00
N PRO A 154 8.38 7.12 13.97
CA PRO A 154 7.68 7.85 12.92
C PRO A 154 7.09 6.91 11.85
N ILE A 155 6.36 5.88 12.27
CA ILE A 155 5.70 4.92 11.37
C ILE A 155 4.20 4.90 11.61
N ARG A 156 3.40 4.94 10.55
CA ARG A 156 1.94 4.92 10.64
C ARG A 156 1.32 4.05 9.56
N TYR A 157 0.05 3.74 9.70
CA TYR A 157 -0.72 3.01 8.72
C TYR A 157 -1.26 3.95 7.64
N TRP A 158 -1.21 3.53 6.38
CA TRP A 158 -1.87 4.15 5.24
C TRP A 158 -2.86 3.15 4.66
N HIS A 159 -4.11 3.57 4.46
CA HIS A 159 -5.12 2.67 3.91
C HIS A 159 -5.33 2.92 2.42
N ASP A 160 -5.24 1.88 1.62
CA ASP A 160 -5.71 1.89 0.24
C ASP A 160 -7.05 1.14 0.15
N VAL A 161 -8.10 1.85 -0.25
CA VAL A 161 -9.46 1.30 -0.29
C VAL A 161 -9.63 0.20 -1.33
N GLY A 162 -9.00 0.32 -2.50
CA GLY A 162 -9.15 -0.66 -3.57
C GLY A 162 -8.33 -1.91 -3.31
N HIS A 163 -7.12 -1.80 -2.75
CA HIS A 163 -6.36 -2.94 -2.26
C HIS A 163 -7.15 -3.70 -1.19
N GLY A 164 -7.81 -2.99 -0.26
CA GLY A 164 -8.70 -3.60 0.73
C GLY A 164 -9.81 -4.43 0.07
N MET A 165 -10.51 -3.84 -0.91
CA MET A 165 -11.58 -4.53 -1.64
C MET A 165 -11.07 -5.72 -2.46
N VAL A 166 -9.91 -5.59 -3.11
CA VAL A 166 -9.26 -6.67 -3.86
C VAL A 166 -8.96 -7.85 -2.93
N GLN A 167 -8.36 -7.60 -1.76
CA GLN A 167 -8.05 -8.66 -0.80
C GLN A 167 -9.31 -9.37 -0.28
N GLU A 168 -10.40 -8.64 -0.06
CA GLU A 168 -11.69 -9.23 0.32
C GLU A 168 -12.26 -10.12 -0.79
N HIS A 169 -12.20 -9.68 -2.04
CA HIS A 169 -12.65 -10.48 -3.18
C HIS A 169 -11.85 -11.79 -3.33
N LEU A 170 -10.54 -11.72 -3.10
CA LEU A 170 -9.65 -12.88 -3.02
C LEU A 170 -9.86 -13.74 -1.75
N GLY A 171 -10.75 -13.30 -0.85
CA GLY A 171 -11.16 -14.02 0.35
C GLY A 171 -10.06 -14.12 1.39
N LEU A 172 -9.29 -13.04 1.55
CA LEU A 172 -8.20 -12.93 2.51
C LEU A 172 -8.67 -12.22 3.78
N THR A 173 -8.76 -10.90 3.72
CA THR A 173 -9.15 -10.04 4.85
C THR A 173 -10.30 -9.16 4.40
N PRO A 174 -11.40 -9.11 5.17
CA PRO A 174 -12.46 -8.13 4.93
C PRO A 174 -11.90 -6.70 4.92
N HIS A 175 -12.34 -5.87 3.98
CA HIS A 175 -11.69 -4.59 3.70
C HIS A 175 -11.73 -3.64 4.91
N LEU A 176 -12.84 -3.57 5.65
CA LEU A 176 -12.97 -2.74 6.86
C LEU A 176 -12.20 -3.27 8.07
N ASP A 177 -11.82 -4.55 8.10
CA ASP A 177 -11.07 -5.10 9.24
C ASP A 177 -9.70 -4.42 9.41
N TRP A 178 -9.10 -3.98 8.31
CA TRP A 178 -7.89 -3.16 8.31
C TRP A 178 -8.06 -1.88 9.13
N LEU A 179 -9.16 -1.14 8.91
CA LEU A 179 -9.43 0.11 9.60
C LEU A 179 -9.94 -0.12 11.04
N ASN A 180 -10.73 -1.17 11.26
CA ASN A 180 -11.13 -1.58 12.60
C ASN A 180 -9.92 -1.90 13.48
N ARG A 181 -8.90 -2.57 12.94
CA ARG A 181 -7.72 -2.98 13.69
C ARG A 181 -6.63 -1.91 13.76
N TYR A 182 -6.38 -1.20 12.66
CA TYR A 182 -5.24 -0.29 12.52
C TYR A 182 -5.64 1.19 12.42
N GLY A 183 -6.93 1.53 12.50
CA GLY A 183 -7.45 2.90 12.38
C GLY A 183 -6.85 3.89 13.36
N MET A 184 -6.48 3.44 14.58
CA MET A 184 -5.79 4.29 15.56
C MET A 184 -4.39 4.74 15.10
N ASN A 185 -3.77 3.99 14.19
CA ASN A 185 -2.48 4.32 13.59
C ASN A 185 -2.63 4.98 12.20
N LEU A 186 -3.85 5.27 11.74
CA LEU A 186 -4.11 5.78 10.40
C LEU A 186 -3.59 7.20 10.21
N ALA A 187 -2.63 7.39 9.30
CA ALA A 187 -2.13 8.70 8.88
C ALA A 187 -2.84 9.23 7.63
N GLY A 188 -3.21 8.34 6.70
CA GLY A 188 -3.84 8.74 5.45
C GLY A 188 -4.51 7.59 4.73
N ILE A 189 -5.24 7.94 3.68
CA ILE A 189 -6.04 7.05 2.86
C ILE A 189 -5.90 7.41 1.38
N HIS A 190 -5.68 6.41 0.53
CA HIS A 190 -5.86 6.49 -0.92
C HIS A 190 -7.32 6.18 -1.25
N LEU A 191 -7.95 7.12 -1.97
CA LEU A 191 -9.36 7.10 -2.34
C LEU A 191 -9.48 6.93 -3.85
N HIS A 192 -10.06 5.81 -4.24
CA HIS A 192 -10.49 5.51 -5.58
C HIS A 192 -11.55 4.44 -5.52
N ASP A 193 -12.22 4.20 -6.63
CA ASP A 193 -13.24 3.17 -6.72
C ASP A 193 -12.67 1.85 -7.24
N ALA A 194 -13.43 0.79 -7.07
CA ALA A 194 -13.09 -0.54 -7.56
C ALA A 194 -14.34 -1.31 -7.99
N VAL A 195 -14.17 -2.23 -8.94
CA VAL A 195 -15.18 -3.22 -9.35
C VAL A 195 -14.52 -4.59 -9.24
N GLY A 196 -14.95 -5.40 -8.28
CA GLY A 196 -14.30 -6.68 -7.95
C GLY A 196 -12.81 -6.52 -7.61
N ILE A 197 -11.94 -6.96 -8.52
CA ILE A 197 -10.47 -6.86 -8.39
C ILE A 197 -9.82 -5.93 -9.44
N ARG A 198 -10.61 -4.99 -9.97
CA ARG A 198 -10.14 -3.88 -10.80
C ARG A 198 -10.32 -2.60 -10.00
N ASP A 199 -9.24 -2.08 -9.45
CA ASP A 199 -9.20 -0.88 -8.62
C ASP A 199 -8.74 0.36 -9.44
N HIS A 200 -8.40 1.44 -8.72
CA HIS A 200 -7.94 2.72 -9.28
C HIS A 200 -8.92 3.42 -10.24
N LEU A 201 -10.22 3.14 -10.12
CA LEU A 201 -11.27 3.83 -10.87
C LEU A 201 -11.59 5.18 -10.24
N ALA A 202 -12.16 6.11 -11.01
CA ALA A 202 -12.69 7.33 -10.43
C ALA A 202 -13.76 7.00 -9.37
N PRO A 203 -13.77 7.66 -8.20
CA PRO A 203 -14.85 7.54 -7.22
C PRO A 203 -16.22 7.68 -7.88
N GLY A 204 -17.16 6.78 -7.58
CA GLY A 204 -18.49 6.74 -8.21
C GLY A 204 -18.57 5.93 -9.50
N ARG A 205 -17.48 5.29 -9.93
CA ARG A 205 -17.42 4.42 -11.11
C ARG A 205 -17.26 2.94 -10.77
N GLY A 206 -17.40 2.58 -9.49
CA GLY A 206 -17.35 1.21 -9.01
C GLY A 206 -18.36 0.92 -7.92
N GLU A 207 -17.95 0.10 -6.95
CA GLU A 207 -18.80 -0.53 -5.94
C GLU A 207 -18.41 -0.15 -4.51
N ILE A 208 -17.38 0.69 -4.32
CA ILE A 208 -16.93 1.10 -2.99
C ILE A 208 -17.92 2.11 -2.39
N SER A 209 -18.46 1.79 -1.21
CA SER A 209 -19.32 2.69 -0.45
C SER A 209 -18.48 3.55 0.49
N PHE A 210 -18.07 4.74 0.02
CA PHE A 210 -17.17 5.62 0.77
C PHE A 210 -17.70 6.06 2.14
N GLU A 211 -19.03 6.07 2.34
CA GLU A 211 -19.66 6.34 3.63
C GLU A 211 -19.18 5.38 4.74
N GLU A 212 -18.83 4.14 4.40
CA GLU A 212 -18.34 3.14 5.36
C GLU A 212 -16.97 3.51 5.96
N TYR A 213 -16.20 4.34 5.25
CA TYR A 213 -14.87 4.78 5.67
C TYR A 213 -14.93 6.01 6.57
N ARG A 214 -16.00 6.81 6.46
CA ARG A 214 -16.17 8.07 7.19
C ARG A 214 -15.92 7.96 8.70
N PRO A 215 -16.37 6.92 9.43
CA PRO A 215 -16.13 6.81 10.87
C PRO A 215 -14.66 6.73 11.29
N PHE A 216 -13.77 6.33 10.38
CA PHE A 216 -12.33 6.19 10.64
C PHE A 216 -11.54 7.46 10.32
N LEU A 217 -12.14 8.40 9.59
CA LEU A 217 -11.45 9.58 9.09
C LEU A 217 -11.68 10.78 10.01
N ASN A 218 -10.63 11.57 10.20
CA ASN A 218 -10.72 12.86 10.89
C ASN A 218 -9.95 13.94 10.10
N GLU A 219 -9.92 15.17 10.62
CA GLU A 219 -9.25 16.30 9.99
C GLU A 219 -7.73 16.10 9.81
N ARG A 220 -7.11 15.25 10.63
CA ARG A 220 -5.67 14.94 10.56
C ARG A 220 -5.35 13.80 9.59
N THR A 221 -6.34 13.01 9.18
CA THR A 221 -6.17 11.95 8.19
C THR A 221 -6.03 12.55 6.80
N ALA A 222 -4.88 12.34 6.15
CA ALA A 222 -4.67 12.73 4.77
C ALA A 222 -5.62 11.93 3.85
N LYS A 223 -6.30 12.61 2.93
CA LYS A 223 -7.24 12.00 1.98
C LYS A 223 -6.75 12.31 0.59
N ILE A 224 -6.24 11.31 -0.11
CA ILE A 224 -5.54 11.47 -1.39
C ILE A 224 -6.28 10.64 -2.43
N VAL A 225 -6.66 11.27 -3.55
CA VAL A 225 -7.27 10.53 -4.66
C VAL A 225 -6.15 9.93 -5.51
N GLU A 226 -6.16 8.61 -5.69
CA GLU A 226 -5.17 7.87 -6.48
C GLU A 226 -5.86 7.04 -7.55
N VAL A 227 -5.86 7.52 -8.79
CA VAL A 227 -6.58 6.89 -9.90
C VAL A 227 -5.63 6.56 -11.05
N HIS A 228 -6.04 5.62 -11.89
CA HIS A 228 -5.29 5.31 -13.10
C HIS A 228 -5.17 6.52 -14.03
N PRO A 229 -4.07 6.61 -14.81
CA PRO A 229 -3.80 7.76 -15.71
C PRO A 229 -4.82 7.90 -16.85
N PHE A 230 -5.63 6.86 -17.11
CA PHE A 230 -6.66 6.85 -18.14
C PHE A 230 -8.03 7.32 -17.64
N VAL A 231 -8.14 7.74 -16.37
CA VAL A 231 -9.39 8.31 -15.86
C VAL A 231 -9.63 9.67 -16.49
N GLU A 232 -10.82 9.83 -17.09
CA GLU A 232 -11.24 11.07 -17.71
C GLU A 232 -11.41 12.19 -16.68
N THR A 233 -11.10 13.43 -17.07
CA THR A 233 -11.10 14.57 -16.15
C THR A 233 -12.48 14.84 -15.54
N ASP A 234 -13.56 14.66 -16.30
CA ASP A 234 -14.93 14.89 -15.82
C ASP A 234 -15.40 13.80 -14.86
N ASP A 235 -14.93 12.56 -15.05
CA ASP A 235 -15.14 11.47 -14.09
C ASP A 235 -14.42 11.77 -12.77
N LEU A 236 -13.18 12.25 -12.84
CA LEU A 236 -12.42 12.62 -11.65
C LEU A 236 -13.10 13.77 -10.89
N ARG A 237 -13.58 14.81 -11.58
CA ARG A 237 -14.31 15.93 -10.95
C ARG A 237 -15.58 15.44 -10.25
N SER A 238 -16.38 14.64 -10.96
CA SER A 238 -17.63 14.08 -10.42
C SER A 238 -17.36 13.18 -9.21
N GLY A 239 -16.29 12.39 -9.27
CA GLY A 239 -15.86 11.53 -8.17
C GLY A 239 -15.38 12.32 -6.95
N ILE A 240 -14.65 13.42 -7.13
CA ILE A 240 -14.25 14.30 -6.03
C ILE A 240 -15.49 14.89 -5.34
N ASP A 241 -16.50 15.32 -6.10
CA ASP A 241 -17.73 15.85 -5.54
C ASP A 241 -18.54 14.78 -4.80
N GLN A 242 -18.50 13.53 -5.25
CA GLN A 242 -19.05 12.40 -4.51
C GLN A 242 -18.31 12.16 -3.19
N LEU A 243 -16.98 12.07 -3.22
CA LEU A 243 -16.18 11.88 -2.01
C LEU A 243 -16.46 12.97 -0.95
N ARG A 244 -16.64 14.22 -1.37
CA ARG A 244 -17.01 15.32 -0.47
C ARG A 244 -18.35 15.07 0.22
N ARG A 245 -19.36 14.62 -0.52
CA ARG A 245 -20.68 14.28 0.04
C ARG A 245 -20.60 13.10 1.00
N ASP A 246 -20.01 12.00 0.53
CA ASP A 246 -20.00 10.71 1.25
C ASP A 246 -19.16 10.80 2.55
N LEU A 247 -18.03 11.51 2.49
CA LEU A 247 -17.13 11.71 3.64
C LEU A 247 -17.49 12.93 4.50
N GLY A 248 -18.36 13.82 4.02
CA GLY A 248 -18.78 15.05 4.71
C GLY A 248 -17.65 16.07 4.86
N ILE A 249 -16.86 16.29 3.80
CA ILE A 249 -15.72 17.22 3.76
C ILE A 249 -15.90 18.33 2.72
#